data_AF-A0AAV4EPY9-F1
#
_entry.id   AF-A0AAV4EPY9-F1
#
_cell.length_a   1.000
_cell.length_b   1.000
_cell.length_c   1.000
_cell.angle_alpha   90.00
_cell.angle_beta   90.00
_cell.angle_gamma   90.00
#
_symmetry.space_group_name_H-M   'P 1'
#
loop_
_entity.id
_entity.type
_entity.pdbx_description
1 polymer ?
#
loop_
_entity_poly.entity_id
_entity_poly.type
_entity_poly.pdbx_seq_one_letter_code
_entity_poly.pdbx_strand_id
1 'polypeptide(L)'
;MIGCAAAVIGNCIIGALYYHPKSPSGKVWLRRVFPGKALDDIDNGFAMGFAIIVNIMMVLLLRFILIDTFGAVNFMDGLKLGVGLWCLTLMLEISHVMFAHRSVDVFVIEQVHSLISMAVSGVCVVTLG
;
A
#
# COMPACT_ATOMS: atom_id res chain seq x y z
N MET A 1 -17.24 -9.10 3.40
CA MET A 1 -17.34 -7.65 3.11
C MET A 1 -16.76 -6.79 4.22
N ILE A 2 -16.90 -7.20 5.48
CA ILE A 2 -16.37 -6.46 6.64
C ILE A 2 -14.84 -6.39 6.58
N GLY A 3 -14.18 -7.50 6.22
CA GLY A 3 -12.73 -7.53 6.01
C GLY A 3 -12.22 -6.55 4.95
N CYS A 4 -12.98 -6.33 3.88
CA CYS A 4 -12.62 -5.34 2.86
C CYS A 4 -12.69 -3.91 3.40
N ALA A 5 -13.76 -3.57 4.12
CA ALA A 5 -13.89 -2.24 4.73
C ALA A 5 -12.78 -1.99 5.77
N ALA A 6 -12.49 -2.99 6.61
CA ALA A 6 -11.41 -2.93 7.59
C ALA A 6 -10.04 -2.74 6.92
N ALA A 7 -9.77 -3.46 5.83
CA ALA A 7 -8.53 -3.32 5.06
C ALA A 7 -8.36 -1.90 4.47
N VAL A 8 -9.41 -1.33 3.87
CA VAL A 8 -9.36 0.02 3.30
C VAL A 8 -9.09 1.06 4.39
N ILE A 9 -9.84 1.01 5.49
CA ILE A 9 -9.65 1.92 6.63
C ILE A 9 -8.24 1.76 7.21
N GLY A 10 -7.81 0.52 7.42
CA GLY A 10 -6.47 0.21 7.92
C GLY A 10 -5.37 0.77 7.03
N ASN A 11 -5.47 0.59 5.71
CA ASN A 11 -4.50 1.12 4.76
C ASN A 11 -4.45 2.65 4.78
N CYS A 12 -5.60 3.33 4.90
CA CYS A 12 -5.62 4.80 5.02
C CYS A 12 -4.93 5.27 6.30
N ILE A 13 -5.16 4.61 7.43
CA ILE A 13 -4.50 4.94 8.70
C ILE A 13 -3.00 4.67 8.62
N ILE A 14 -2.60 3.51 8.11
CA ILE A 14 -1.20 3.13 7.93
C ILE A 14 -0.50 4.15 7.01
N GLY A 15 -1.10 4.50 5.88
CA GLY A 15 -0.56 5.51 4.98
C GLY A 15 -0.42 6.87 5.66
N ALA A 16 -1.44 7.33 6.39
CA ALA A 16 -1.39 8.59 7.10
C ALA A 16 -0.26 8.64 8.14
N LEU A 17 -0.03 7.55 8.89
CA LEU A 17 1.03 7.45 9.89
C LEU A 17 2.42 7.31 9.24
N TYR A 18 2.52 6.48 8.21
CA TYR A 18 3.78 6.15 7.56
C TYR A 18 4.34 7.33 6.76
N TYR A 19 3.48 8.07 6.07
CA TYR A 19 3.85 9.29 5.33
C TYR A 19 3.71 10.57 6.14
N HIS A 20 3.40 10.49 7.44
CA HIS A 20 3.28 11.67 8.30
C HIS A 20 4.59 12.48 8.31
N PRO A 21 4.56 13.83 8.26
CA PRO A 21 5.79 14.62 8.20
C PRO A 21 6.71 14.49 9.41
N LYS A 22 6.15 14.07 10.54
CA LYS A 22 6.91 13.79 11.78
C LYS A 22 7.47 12.36 11.84
N SER A 23 7.04 11.44 10.96
CA SER A 23 7.63 10.10 10.91
C SER A 23 8.96 10.14 10.15
N PRO A 24 9.94 9.28 10.49
CA PRO A 24 11.21 9.22 9.77
C PRO A 24 11.04 8.97 8.26
N SER A 25 10.16 8.03 7.90
CA SER A 25 9.82 7.69 6.52
C SER A 25 9.14 8.85 5.79
N GLY A 26 8.12 9.47 6.39
CA GLY A 26 7.39 10.58 5.79
C GLY A 26 8.27 11.82 5.59
N LYS A 27 9.16 12.12 6.54
CA LYS A 27 10.13 13.22 6.42
C LYS A 27 11.08 13.03 5.25
N VAL A 28 11.61 11.82 5.05
CA VAL A 28 12.51 11.51 3.92
C VAL A 28 11.74 11.56 2.61
N TRP A 29 10.55 10.93 2.58
CA TRP A 29 9.70 10.90 1.39
C TRP A 29 9.31 12.31 0.91
N LEU A 30 8.80 13.16 1.81
CA LEU A 30 8.42 14.55 1.48
C LEU A 30 9.58 15.35 0.89
N ARG A 31 10.78 15.24 1.49
CA ARG A 31 11.97 15.94 0.99
C ARG A 31 12.39 15.52 -0.40
N ARG A 32 12.17 14.25 -0.76
CA ARG A 32 12.56 13.69 -2.05
C ARG A 32 11.50 13.90 -3.13
N VAL A 33 10.22 13.81 -2.78
CA VAL A 33 9.10 13.94 -3.72
C VAL A 33 8.70 15.40 -3.96
N PHE A 34 8.77 16.25 -2.93
CA PHE A 34 8.44 17.67 -3.01
C PHE A 34 9.62 18.55 -2.53
N PRO A 35 10.75 18.56 -3.27
CA PRO A 35 11.92 19.32 -2.87
C PRO A 35 11.59 20.81 -2.78
N GLY A 36 11.88 21.42 -1.63
CA GLY A 36 11.75 22.88 -1.43
C GLY A 36 10.34 23.41 -1.20
N LYS A 37 9.31 22.55 -1.12
CA LYS A 37 7.93 22.97 -0.81
C LYS A 37 7.64 22.91 0.68
N ALA A 38 6.88 23.89 1.20
CA ALA A 38 6.28 23.76 2.53
C ALA A 38 5.08 22.80 2.47
N LEU A 39 4.71 22.24 3.63
CA LEU A 39 3.57 21.33 3.73
C LEU A 39 2.26 21.96 3.25
N ASP A 40 2.08 23.25 3.55
CA ASP A 40 0.87 23.99 3.23
C ASP A 40 0.76 24.31 1.73
N ASP A 41 1.86 24.20 0.98
CA ASP A 41 1.91 24.42 -0.48
C ASP A 41 1.60 23.15 -1.29
N ILE A 42 1.35 22.03 -0.61
CA ILE A 42 1.11 20.73 -1.24
C ILE A 42 -0.40 20.46 -1.26
N ASP A 43 -1.08 20.83 -2.34
CA ASP A 43 -2.45 20.41 -2.59
C ASP A 43 -2.47 19.06 -3.33
N ASN A 44 -2.98 18.03 -2.65
CA ASN A 44 -3.12 16.67 -3.17
C ASN A 44 -4.53 16.10 -2.92
N GLY A 45 -5.57 16.95 -2.80
CA GLY A 45 -6.94 16.49 -2.52
C GLY A 45 -7.46 15.47 -3.55
N PHE A 46 -7.24 15.74 -4.84
CA PHE A 46 -7.61 14.82 -5.92
C PHE A 46 -6.85 13.49 -5.85
N ALA A 47 -5.53 13.55 -5.60
CA ALA A 47 -4.69 12.37 -5.50
C ALA A 47 -5.11 11.47 -4.31
N MET A 48 -5.50 12.08 -3.19
CA MET A 48 -6.04 11.35 -2.03
C MET A 48 -7.36 10.65 -2.37
N GLY A 49 -8.30 11.36 -3.01
CA GLY A 49 -9.58 10.77 -3.44
C GLY A 49 -9.38 9.59 -4.40
N PHE A 50 -8.49 9.76 -5.38
CA PHE A 50 -8.14 8.69 -6.32
C PHE A 50 -7.48 7.50 -5.61
N ALA A 51 -6.58 7.75 -4.66
CA ALA A 51 -5.92 6.69 -3.88
C ALA A 51 -6.94 5.84 -3.09
N ILE A 52 -7.96 6.46 -2.49
CA ILE A 52 -9.02 5.73 -1.77
C ILE A 52 -9.78 4.80 -2.74
N ILE A 53 -10.16 5.30 -3.92
CA ILE A 53 -10.88 4.50 -4.93
C ILE A 53 -10.04 3.31 -5.39
N VAL A 54 -8.77 3.56 -5.73
CA VAL A 54 -7.84 2.51 -6.15
C VAL A 54 -7.63 1.48 -5.04
N ASN A 55 -7.57 1.91 -3.78
CA ASN A 55 -7.45 1.01 -2.63
C ASN A 55 -8.68 0.12 -2.47
N ILE A 56 -9.89 0.67 -2.60
CA ILE A 56 -11.14 -0.11 -2.60
C ILE A 56 -11.10 -1.18 -3.71
N MET A 57 -10.72 -0.79 -4.94
CA MET A 57 -10.61 -1.71 -6.06
C MET A 57 -9.58 -2.81 -5.81
N MET A 58 -8.40 -2.45 -5.30
CA MET A 58 -7.33 -3.39 -4.95
C MET A 58 -7.79 -4.40 -3.89
N VAL A 59 -8.45 -3.94 -2.83
CA VAL A 59 -8.92 -4.83 -1.74
C VAL A 59 -10.02 -5.78 -2.24
N LEU A 60 -10.94 -5.30 -3.10
CA LEU A 60 -11.95 -6.17 -3.72
C LEU A 60 -11.32 -7.21 -4.63
N LEU A 61 -10.30 -6.84 -5.40
CA LEU A 61 -9.52 -7.77 -6.22
C LEU A 61 -8.77 -8.79 -5.36
N LEU A 62 -8.17 -8.35 -4.25
CA LEU A 62 -7.54 -9.24 -3.28
C LEU A 62 -8.54 -10.24 -2.70
N ARG A 63 -9.76 -9.81 -2.35
CA ARG A 63 -10.80 -10.74 -1.90
C ARG A 63 -11.10 -11.82 -2.96
N PHE A 64 -11.28 -11.41 -4.20
CA PHE A 64 -11.53 -12.34 -5.30
C PHE A 64 -10.38 -13.35 -5.48
N ILE A 65 -9.14 -12.88 -5.45
CA ILE A 65 -7.96 -13.75 -5.58
C ILE A 65 -7.85 -14.68 -4.36
N LEU A 66 -7.85 -14.12 -3.15
CA LEU A 66 -7.57 -14.87 -1.92
C LEU A 66 -8.67 -15.88 -1.58
N ILE A 67 -9.93 -15.45 -1.59
CA ILE A 67 -11.06 -16.28 -1.15
C ILE A 67 -11.65 -17.06 -2.32
N ASP A 68 -12.02 -16.38 -3.40
CA ASP A 68 -12.79 -17.01 -4.47
C ASP A 68 -11.91 -17.88 -5.39
N THR A 69 -10.62 -17.53 -5.57
CA THR A 69 -9.68 -18.30 -6.39
C THR A 69 -8.85 -19.31 -5.57
N PHE A 70 -8.21 -18.86 -4.48
CA PHE A 70 -7.30 -19.70 -3.70
C PHE A 70 -7.93 -20.37 -2.48
N GLY A 71 -9.16 -20.00 -2.10
CA GLY A 71 -9.83 -20.60 -0.94
C GLY A 71 -9.10 -20.36 0.37
N ALA A 72 -8.46 -19.20 0.55
CA ALA A 72 -7.77 -18.84 1.78
C ALA A 72 -8.76 -18.75 2.95
N VAL A 73 -8.45 -19.47 4.05
CA VAL A 73 -9.38 -19.61 5.19
C VAL A 73 -8.80 -19.13 6.52
N ASN A 74 -7.47 -18.99 6.61
CA ASN A 74 -6.83 -18.65 7.87
C ASN A 74 -5.91 -17.41 7.74
N PHE A 75 -5.57 -16.83 8.89
CA PHE A 75 -4.68 -15.67 9.01
C PHE A 75 -3.37 -15.85 8.23
N MET A 76 -2.77 -17.04 8.32
CA MET A 76 -1.48 -17.32 7.72
C MET A 76 -1.55 -17.40 6.19
N ASP A 77 -2.67 -17.88 5.63
CA ASP A 77 -2.92 -17.88 4.19
C ASP A 77 -3.02 -16.44 3.67
N GLY A 78 -3.79 -15.60 4.37
CA GLY A 78 -3.93 -14.17 4.02
C GLY A 78 -2.59 -13.44 4.04
N LEU A 79 -1.76 -13.70 5.05
CA LEU A 79 -0.42 -13.12 5.14
C LEU A 79 0.51 -13.62 4.02
N LYS A 80 0.60 -14.95 3.83
CA LYS A 80 1.48 -15.55 2.82
C LYS A 80 1.13 -15.11 1.41
N LEU A 81 -0.16 -15.14 1.07
CA LEU A 81 -0.63 -14.76 -0.26
C LEU A 81 -0.54 -13.24 -0.46
N GLY A 82 -0.82 -12.42 0.56
CA GLY A 82 -0.64 -10.97 0.50
C GLY A 82 0.82 -10.57 0.25
N VAL A 83 1.76 -11.16 1.02
CA VAL A 83 3.21 -10.94 0.82
C VAL A 83 3.67 -11.52 -0.52
N GLY A 84 3.17 -12.69 -0.92
CA GLY A 84 3.49 -13.31 -2.21
C GLY A 84 3.09 -12.44 -3.39
N LEU A 85 1.89 -11.85 -3.35
CA LEU A 85 1.42 -10.91 -4.36
C LEU A 85 2.27 -9.63 -4.37
N TRP A 86 2.69 -9.13 -3.20
CA TRP A 86 3.64 -8.02 -3.12
C TRP A 86 4.99 -8.36 -3.77
N CYS A 87 5.53 -9.55 -3.54
CA CYS A 87 6.77 -9.99 -4.19
C CYS A 87 6.64 -9.97 -5.72
N LEU A 88 5.49 -10.41 -6.26
CA LEU A 88 5.21 -10.36 -7.70
C LEU A 88 5.15 -8.92 -8.21
N THR A 89 4.46 -8.01 -7.51
CA THR A 89 4.40 -6.60 -7.92
C THR A 89 5.77 -5.93 -7.84
N LEU A 90 6.57 -6.24 -6.81
CA LEU A 90 7.93 -5.73 -6.66
C LEU A 90 8.82 -6.15 -7.84
N MET A 91 8.75 -7.42 -8.26
CA MET A 91 9.52 -7.94 -9.40
C MET A 91 9.17 -7.22 -10.71
N LEU A 92 7.91 -6.82 -10.89
CA LEU A 92 7.49 -6.05 -12.05
C LEU A 92 8.03 -4.61 -11.98
N GLU A 93 7.93 -3.97 -10.82
CA GLU A 93 8.28 -2.55 -10.65
C GLU A 93 9.79 -2.27 -10.61
N ILE A 94 10.61 -3.19 -10.10
CA ILE A 94 12.04 -2.96 -9.90
C ILE A 94 12.76 -2.58 -11.21
N SER A 95 12.38 -3.20 -12.32
CA SER A 95 12.95 -2.92 -13.64
C SER A 95 12.67 -1.47 -14.07
N HIS A 96 11.41 -1.03 -13.95
CA HIS A 96 10.99 0.33 -14.29
C HIS A 96 11.70 1.38 -13.46
N VAL A 97 11.91 1.12 -12.16
CA VAL A 97 12.58 2.05 -11.25
C VAL A 97 14.05 2.19 -11.61
N MET A 98 14.72 1.09 -11.92
CA MET A 98 16.13 1.10 -12.34
C MET A 98 16.32 1.83 -13.67
N PHE A 99 15.42 1.64 -14.64
CA PHE A 99 15.46 2.39 -15.91
C PHE A 99 15.13 3.87 -15.75
N ALA A 100 14.23 4.23 -14.83
CA ALA A 100 13.82 5.61 -14.61
C ALA A 100 14.79 6.43 -13.75
N HIS A 101 15.88 5.83 -13.25
CA HIS A 101 16.82 6.45 -12.31
C HIS A 101 16.13 7.15 -11.11
N ARG A 102 15.00 6.57 -10.65
CA ARG A 102 14.25 7.11 -9.51
C ARG A 102 15.07 7.01 -8.22
N SER A 103 14.81 7.91 -7.28
CA SER A 103 15.46 7.89 -5.96
C SER A 103 15.19 6.56 -5.26
N VAL A 104 16.25 5.78 -5.02
CA VAL A 104 16.17 4.48 -4.32
C VAL A 104 15.50 4.63 -2.95
N ASP A 105 15.77 5.71 -2.22
CA ASP A 105 15.12 6.00 -0.93
C ASP A 105 13.59 6.05 -1.03
N VAL A 106 13.07 6.72 -2.07
CA VAL A 106 11.62 6.86 -2.27
C VAL A 106 11.03 5.51 -2.63
N PHE A 107 11.70 4.77 -3.50
CA PHE A 107 11.29 3.43 -3.89
C PHE A 107 11.20 2.50 -2.67
N VAL A 108 12.23 2.44 -1.83
CA VAL A 108 12.22 1.58 -0.64
C VAL A 108 11.09 1.96 0.32
N ILE A 109 10.87 3.26 0.55
CA ILE A 109 9.79 3.74 1.40
C ILE A 109 8.43 3.28 0.83
N GLU A 110 8.20 3.48 -0.47
CA GLU A 110 6.97 3.09 -1.16
C GLU A 110 6.75 1.57 -1.11
N GLN A 111 7.80 0.76 -1.36
CA GLN A 111 7.70 -0.69 -1.34
C GLN A 111 7.42 -1.27 0.05
N VAL A 112 8.04 -0.71 1.09
CA VAL A 112 7.76 -1.14 2.47
C VAL A 112 6.31 -0.81 2.85
N HIS A 113 5.81 0.37 2.45
CA HIS A 113 4.41 0.69 2.64
C HIS A 113 3.49 -0.28 1.89
N SER A 114 3.76 -0.55 0.61
CA SER A 114 2.99 -1.50 -0.21
C SER A 114 2.99 -2.91 0.40
N LEU A 115 4.12 -3.38 0.92
CA LEU A 115 4.21 -4.66 1.64
C LEU A 115 3.28 -4.69 2.85
N ILE A 116 3.34 -3.66 3.70
CA ILE A 116 2.50 -3.55 4.90
C ILE A 116 1.02 -3.52 4.49
N SER A 117 0.65 -2.70 3.51
CA SER A 117 -0.73 -2.59 3.02
C SER A 117 -1.24 -3.91 2.44
N MET A 118 -0.46 -4.60 1.62
CA MET A 118 -0.84 -5.89 1.04
C MET A 118 -0.98 -6.99 2.10
N ALA A 119 -0.06 -7.05 3.07
CA ALA A 119 -0.10 -7.99 4.17
C ALA A 119 -1.33 -7.76 5.07
N VAL A 120 -1.57 -6.52 5.50
CA VAL A 120 -2.72 -6.15 6.32
C VAL A 120 -4.03 -6.39 5.57
N SER A 121 -4.08 -6.03 4.28
CA SER A 121 -5.28 -6.24 3.46
C SER A 121 -5.59 -7.73 3.31
N GLY A 122 -4.57 -8.55 3.02
CA GLY A 122 -4.76 -10.00 2.91
C GLY A 122 -5.24 -10.62 4.22
N VAL A 123 -4.65 -10.23 5.35
CA VAL A 123 -5.09 -10.66 6.68
C VAL A 123 -6.54 -10.25 6.96
N CYS A 124 -6.87 -8.96 6.82
CA CYS A 124 -8.21 -8.45 7.11
C CYS A 124 -9.28 -9.11 6.23
N VAL A 125 -9.00 -9.26 4.94
CA VAL A 125 -9.92 -9.89 3.98
C VAL A 125 -10.20 -11.34 4.36
N VAL A 126 -9.18 -12.12 4.72
CA VAL A 126 -9.35 -13.55 5.01
C VAL A 126 -9.94 -13.77 6.42
N THR A 127 -9.53 -12.99 7.41
CA THR A 127 -9.94 -13.21 8.81
C THR A 127 -11.31 -12.63 9.16
N LEU A 128 -11.74 -11.56 8.47
CA LEU A 128 -12.96 -10.83 8.79
C LEU A 128 -14.05 -10.95 7.72
N GLY A 129 -13.94 -11.91 6.79
CA GLY A 129 -15.01 -12.35 5.88
C GLY A 129 -15.79 -11.25 5.18
#